data_AF-A0A497Q655-F1
#
_entry.id   AF-A0A497Q655-F1
#
_cell.length_a   1.000
_cell.length_b   1.000
_cell.length_c   1.000
_cell.angle_alpha   90.00
_cell.angle_beta   90.00
_cell.angle_gamma   90.00
#
_symmetry.space_group_name_H-M   'P 1'
#
loop_
_entity.id
_entity.type
_entity.pdbx_description
1 polymer ?
#
loop_
_entity_poly.entity_id
_entity_poly.type
_entity_poly.pdbx_seq_one_letter_code
_entity_poly.pdbx_strand_id
1 'polypeptide(L)'
;MVFKTVGVKEDVKQIIDEIARRRGWKKYKVVELAIRQFAKEQKYSRGERKYHWGYDIDRNIWYAFKLVNSVAQLKFAVEEFNDENRINLYKNLTMQTINQIEERLGVDLDNVKKAIDKFLENPNGRTKANLNDETKFAMVKIRFP
;
A
#
# COMPACT_ATOMS: atom_id res chain seq x y z
N MET A 1 -6.61 -29.85 -2.31
CA MET A 1 -7.28 -28.83 -3.15
C MET A 1 -8.71 -28.72 -2.66
N VAL A 2 -9.12 -27.58 -2.11
CA VAL A 2 -10.48 -27.40 -1.56
C VAL A 2 -11.38 -26.87 -2.67
N PHE A 3 -12.38 -27.65 -3.07
CA PHE A 3 -13.37 -27.21 -4.04
C PHE A 3 -14.41 -26.33 -3.33
N LYS A 4 -14.56 -25.08 -3.79
CA LYS A 4 -15.60 -24.17 -3.33
C LYS A 4 -16.71 -24.12 -4.37
N THR A 5 -17.96 -24.28 -3.92
CA THR A 5 -19.15 -24.08 -4.74
C THR A 5 -19.49 -22.59 -4.76
N VAL A 6 -19.86 -22.08 -5.95
CA VAL A 6 -20.26 -20.69 -6.14
C VAL A 6 -21.62 -20.69 -6.84
N GLY A 7 -22.60 -20.03 -6.24
CA GLY A 7 -23.89 -19.78 -6.88
C GLY A 7 -23.75 -18.69 -7.93
N VAL A 8 -24.24 -18.94 -9.14
CA VAL A 8 -24.26 -17.98 -10.24
C VAL A 8 -25.64 -18.00 -10.90
N LYS A 9 -26.00 -16.93 -11.59
CA LYS A 9 -27.23 -16.89 -12.40
C LYS A 9 -27.13 -17.91 -13.55
N GLU A 10 -28.27 -18.46 -13.96
CA GLU A 10 -28.31 -19.56 -14.92
C GLU A 10 -27.81 -19.16 -16.32
N ASP A 11 -28.07 -17.93 -16.74
CA ASP A 11 -27.54 -17.32 -17.97
C ASP A 11 -25.99 -17.29 -17.97
N VAL A 12 -25.38 -16.87 -16.86
CA VAL A 12 -23.92 -16.85 -16.69
C VAL A 12 -23.35 -18.28 -16.73
N LYS A 13 -24.04 -19.24 -16.11
CA LYS A 13 -23.64 -20.65 -16.17
C LYS A 13 -23.67 -21.19 -17.59
N GLN A 14 -24.69 -20.88 -18.38
CA GLN A 14 -24.79 -21.28 -19.79
C GLN A 14 -23.61 -20.75 -20.61
N ILE A 15 -23.23 -19.48 -20.41
CA ILE A 15 -22.07 -18.86 -21.07
C ILE A 15 -20.77 -19.58 -20.70
N ILE A 16 -20.56 -19.85 -19.40
CA ILE A 16 -19.38 -20.59 -18.93
C ILE A 16 -19.31 -21.97 -19.56
N ASP A 17 -20.43 -22.68 -19.62
CA ASP A 17 -20.54 -24.03 -20.15
C ASP A 17 -20.27 -24.07 -21.66
N GLU A 18 -20.78 -23.10 -22.40
CA GLU A 18 -20.53 -22.95 -23.83
C GLU A 18 -19.04 -22.71 -24.12
N ILE A 19 -18.42 -21.76 -23.43
CA ILE A 19 -17.00 -21.44 -23.62
C ILE A 19 -16.11 -22.61 -23.21
N ALA A 20 -16.43 -23.26 -22.09
CA ALA A 20 -15.72 -24.44 -21.61
C ALA A 20 -15.75 -25.57 -22.65
N ARG A 21 -16.93 -25.87 -23.20
CA ARG A 21 -17.11 -26.88 -24.25
C ARG A 21 -16.37 -26.51 -25.54
N ARG A 22 -16.53 -25.28 -26.02
CA ARG A 22 -15.91 -24.80 -27.28
C ARG A 22 -14.38 -24.84 -27.22
N ARG A 23 -13.79 -24.56 -26.05
CA ARG A 23 -12.33 -24.52 -25.85
C ARG A 23 -11.74 -25.82 -25.28
N GLY A 24 -12.57 -26.81 -24.94
CA GLY A 24 -12.12 -28.03 -24.25
C GLY A 24 -11.55 -27.74 -22.85
N TRP A 25 -12.03 -26.70 -22.17
CA TRP A 25 -11.51 -26.24 -20.88
C TRP A 25 -12.40 -26.69 -19.72
N LYS A 26 -11.80 -26.80 -18.54
CA LYS A 26 -12.56 -26.95 -17.29
C LYS A 26 -13.22 -25.61 -16.95
N LYS A 27 -14.47 -25.64 -16.46
CA LYS A 27 -15.28 -24.45 -16.16
C LYS A 27 -14.56 -23.43 -15.27
N TYR A 28 -13.79 -23.89 -14.27
CA TYR A 28 -13.03 -22.98 -13.39
C TYR A 28 -11.99 -22.13 -14.15
N LYS A 29 -11.39 -22.65 -15.23
CA LYS A 29 -10.41 -21.89 -16.04
C LYS A 29 -11.09 -20.74 -16.79
N VAL A 30 -12.34 -20.96 -17.23
CA VAL A 30 -13.15 -19.92 -17.87
C VAL A 30 -13.46 -18.81 -16.86
N VAL A 31 -13.87 -19.18 -15.64
CA VAL A 31 -14.14 -18.23 -14.55
C VAL A 31 -12.87 -17.47 -14.15
N GLU A 32 -11.74 -18.15 -13.98
CA GLU A 32 -10.46 -17.53 -13.66
C GLU A 32 -10.02 -16.51 -14.73
N LEU A 33 -10.17 -16.86 -16.02
CA LEU A 33 -9.88 -15.95 -17.11
C LEU A 33 -10.80 -14.73 -17.10
N ALA A 34 -12.10 -14.93 -16.85
CA ALA A 34 -13.06 -13.84 -16.75
C ALA A 34 -12.72 -12.89 -15.59
N ILE A 35 -12.33 -13.42 -14.43
CA ILE A 35 -11.86 -12.61 -13.29
C ILE A 35 -10.62 -11.82 -13.66
N ARG A 36 -9.63 -12.45 -14.31
CA ARG A 36 -8.40 -11.76 -14.77
C ARG A 36 -8.71 -10.66 -15.77
N GLN A 37 -9.59 -10.92 -16.73
CA GLN A 37 -9.97 -9.95 -17.76
C GLN A 37 -10.78 -8.80 -17.14
N PHE A 38 -11.72 -9.08 -16.25
CA PHE A 38 -12.47 -8.06 -15.52
C PHE A 38 -11.54 -7.21 -14.65
N ALA A 39 -10.61 -7.82 -13.93
CA ALA A 39 -9.59 -7.09 -13.16
C ALA A 39 -8.68 -6.24 -14.06
N LYS A 40 -8.46 -6.66 -15.31
CA LYS A 40 -7.74 -5.87 -16.31
C LYS A 40 -8.59 -4.72 -16.85
N GLU A 41 -9.87 -4.93 -17.11
CA GLU A 41 -10.79 -3.93 -17.70
C GLU A 41 -11.27 -2.88 -16.70
N GLN A 42 -11.52 -3.26 -15.44
CA GLN A 42 -11.80 -2.34 -14.33
C GLN A 42 -10.65 -1.34 -14.08
N LYS A 43 -9.41 -1.67 -14.46
CA LYS A 43 -8.27 -0.74 -14.42
C LYS A 43 -8.34 0.38 -15.48
N TYR A 44 -9.30 0.35 -16.41
CA TYR A 44 -9.35 1.28 -17.56
C TYR A 44 -10.70 1.99 -17.77
N SER A 45 -11.59 2.04 -16.78
CA SER A 45 -12.86 2.79 -16.92
C SER A 45 -12.65 4.31 -16.75
N ARG A 46 -12.60 4.99 -17.92
CA ARG A 46 -13.06 6.35 -18.24
C ARG A 46 -13.32 7.31 -17.04
N GLY A 47 -12.27 7.92 -16.50
CA GLY A 47 -12.43 9.12 -15.67
C GLY A 47 -11.25 9.49 -14.78
N GLU A 48 -10.47 8.52 -14.31
CA GLU A 48 -9.44 8.79 -13.31
C GLU A 48 -8.09 9.10 -13.96
N ARG A 49 -7.71 10.38 -13.88
CA ARG A 49 -6.38 10.89 -14.21
C ARG A 49 -5.32 10.12 -13.40
N LYS A 50 -4.46 9.39 -14.10
CA LYS A 50 -3.08 9.03 -13.74
C LYS A 50 -2.86 8.70 -12.24
N TYR A 51 -3.29 7.52 -11.81
CA TYR A 51 -2.52 6.79 -10.79
C TYR A 51 -2.02 5.50 -11.43
N HIS A 52 -0.75 5.17 -11.21
CA HIS A 52 -0.11 3.97 -11.74
C HIS A 52 -0.68 2.70 -11.06
N TRP A 53 -1.95 2.36 -11.31
CA TRP A 53 -2.63 1.15 -10.80
C TRP A 53 -2.27 -0.14 -11.60
N GLY A 54 -1.19 -0.07 -12.38
CA GLY A 54 -0.77 -1.10 -13.34
C GLY A 54 0.47 -1.89 -12.95
N TYR A 55 1.19 -1.48 -11.91
CA TYR A 55 2.24 -2.31 -11.33
C TYR A 55 1.61 -3.09 -10.17
N ASP A 56 1.73 -4.42 -10.17
CA ASP A 56 1.65 -5.22 -8.93
C ASP A 56 2.87 -4.82 -8.09
N ILE A 57 2.84 -3.59 -7.53
CA ILE A 57 3.84 -3.14 -6.59
C ILE A 57 3.62 -3.98 -5.35
N ASP A 58 4.68 -4.71 -5.00
CA ASP A 58 4.72 -5.46 -3.76
C ASP A 58 4.19 -4.60 -2.61
N ARG A 59 3.21 -5.14 -1.88
CA ARG A 59 2.49 -4.43 -0.82
C ARG A 59 3.48 -3.84 0.20
N ASN A 60 4.55 -4.55 0.51
CA ASN A 60 5.55 -4.10 1.46
C ASN A 60 6.37 -2.94 0.88
N ILE A 61 6.76 -3.02 -0.39
CA ILE A 61 7.42 -1.90 -1.08
C ILE A 61 6.54 -0.64 -1.06
N TRP A 62 5.24 -0.79 -1.29
CA TRP A 62 4.28 0.32 -1.23
C TRP A 62 4.25 1.00 0.16
N TYR A 63 4.18 0.23 1.23
CA TYR A 63 4.17 0.77 2.60
C TYR A 63 5.53 1.33 3.01
N ALA A 64 6.65 0.73 2.60
CA ALA A 64 7.99 1.28 2.81
C ALA A 64 8.13 2.65 2.13
N PHE A 65 7.64 2.78 0.89
CA PHE A 65 7.64 4.06 0.17
C PHE A 65 6.75 5.11 0.84
N LYS A 66 5.54 4.73 1.29
CA LYS A 66 4.66 5.61 2.06
C LYS A 66 5.36 6.18 3.30
N LEU A 67 6.00 5.31 4.08
CA LEU A 67 6.71 5.73 5.30
C LEU A 67 7.78 6.77 5.00
N VAL A 68 8.65 6.50 4.02
CA VAL A 68 9.74 7.43 3.63
C VAL A 68 9.18 8.78 3.20
N ASN A 69 8.13 8.79 2.38
CA ASN A 69 7.53 10.03 1.92
C ASN A 69 6.91 10.84 3.07
N SER A 70 6.19 10.20 3.99
CA SER A 70 5.62 10.89 5.15
C SER A 70 6.72 11.52 6.02
N VAL A 71 7.79 10.78 6.29
CA VAL A 71 8.96 11.29 7.04
C VAL A 71 9.65 12.44 6.29
N ALA A 72 9.81 12.34 4.97
CA ALA A 72 10.41 13.41 4.17
C ALA A 72 9.56 14.68 4.18
N GLN A 73 8.23 14.55 4.05
CA GLN A 73 7.29 15.68 4.13
C GLN A 73 7.31 16.34 5.52
N LEU A 74 7.40 15.56 6.59
CA LEU A 74 7.55 16.09 7.94
C LEU A 74 8.83 16.90 8.10
N LYS A 75 9.97 16.35 7.66
CA LYS A 75 11.26 17.05 7.71
C LYS A 75 11.23 18.35 6.91
N PHE A 76 10.67 18.30 5.71
CA PHE A 76 10.48 19.49 4.88
C PHE A 76 9.62 20.54 5.59
N ALA A 77 8.55 20.12 6.26
CA ALA A 77 7.69 21.05 6.99
C ALA A 77 8.39 21.75 8.16
N VAL A 78 9.26 21.02 8.88
CA VAL A 78 10.08 21.56 9.97
C VAL A 78 11.14 22.52 9.44
N GLU A 79 11.77 22.20 8.31
CA GLU A 79 12.87 22.98 7.72
C GLU A 79 12.39 24.26 7.02
N GLU A 80 11.21 24.23 6.38
CA GLU A 80 10.77 25.33 5.49
C GLU A 80 9.69 26.23 6.09
N PHE A 81 8.75 25.67 6.87
CA PHE A 81 7.51 26.42 7.15
C PHE A 81 7.50 27.19 8.46
N ASN A 82 8.37 26.88 9.43
CA ASN A 82 8.37 27.45 10.79
C ASN A 82 6.94 27.70 11.37
N ASP A 83 6.00 26.82 11.03
CA ASP A 83 4.56 26.92 11.32
C ASP A 83 4.17 25.65 12.05
N GLU A 84 3.91 25.81 13.35
CA GLU A 84 3.59 24.73 14.26
C GLU A 84 2.34 23.95 13.83
N ASN A 85 1.35 24.62 13.21
CA ASN A 85 0.15 23.95 12.73
C ASN A 85 0.45 23.01 11.55
N ARG A 86 1.31 23.45 10.63
CA ARG A 86 1.76 22.61 9.50
C ARG A 86 2.60 21.45 9.98
N ILE A 87 3.54 21.69 10.90
CA ILE A 87 4.38 20.63 11.49
C ILE A 87 3.49 19.57 12.16
N ASN A 88 2.50 19.99 12.95
CA ASN A 88 1.55 19.08 13.60
C ASN A 88 0.69 18.31 12.60
N LEU A 89 0.25 18.95 11.50
CA LEU A 89 -0.46 18.26 10.42
C LEU A 89 0.38 17.13 9.82
N TYR A 90 1.62 17.42 9.43
CA TYR A 90 2.51 16.39 8.85
C TYR A 90 2.93 15.33 9.87
N LYS A 91 3.07 15.68 11.15
CA LYS A 91 3.28 14.71 12.24
C LYS A 91 2.10 13.73 12.30
N ASN A 92 0.87 14.23 12.31
CA ASN A 92 -0.35 13.41 12.36
C ASN A 92 -0.48 12.50 11.13
N LEU A 93 -0.22 13.01 9.93
CA LEU A 93 -0.21 12.19 8.70
C LEU A 93 0.85 11.09 8.74
N THR A 94 2.02 11.39 9.31
CA THR A 94 3.10 10.41 9.48
C THR A 94 2.71 9.34 10.49
N MET A 95 2.12 9.72 11.63
CA MET A 95 1.62 8.76 12.63
C MET A 95 0.50 7.88 12.10
N GLN A 96 -0.42 8.42 11.29
CA GLN A 96 -1.44 7.62 10.61
C GLN A 96 -0.82 6.56 9.68
N THR A 97 0.24 6.93 8.96
CA THR A 97 0.97 5.99 8.10
C THR A 97 1.65 4.89 8.91
N ILE A 98 2.27 5.26 10.04
CA ILE A 98 2.89 4.30 10.97
C ILE A 98 1.84 3.32 11.51
N ASN A 99 0.69 3.80 12.01
CA ASN A 99 -0.38 2.94 12.51
C ASN A 99 -0.93 2.00 11.42
N GLN A 100 -1.09 2.48 10.19
CA GLN A 100 -1.47 1.62 9.07
C GLN A 100 -0.46 0.49 8.81
N ILE A 101 0.83 0.75 8.98
CA ILE A 101 1.87 -0.27 8.81
C ILE A 101 1.79 -1.29 9.94
N GLU A 102 1.74 -0.83 11.19
CA GLU A 102 1.64 -1.69 12.38
C GLU A 102 0.39 -2.58 12.31
N GLU A 103 -0.79 -2.01 12.05
CA GLU A 103 -2.06 -2.74 12.01
C GLU A 103 -2.14 -3.72 10.83
N ARG A 104 -1.66 -3.31 9.65
CA ARG A 104 -1.91 -4.05 8.42
C ARG A 104 -0.79 -5.02 8.05
N LEU A 105 0.43 -4.76 8.50
CA LEU A 105 1.62 -5.58 8.23
C LEU A 105 2.18 -6.25 9.49
N GLY A 106 1.78 -5.83 10.70
CA GLY A 106 2.28 -6.40 11.96
C GLY A 106 3.72 -6.03 12.28
N VAL A 107 4.26 -4.97 11.65
CA VAL A 107 5.64 -4.52 11.84
C VAL A 107 5.68 -3.42 12.90
N ASP A 108 6.43 -3.65 13.98
CA ASP A 108 6.66 -2.66 15.04
C ASP A 108 7.54 -1.50 14.56
N LEU A 109 7.03 -0.27 14.73
CA LEU A 109 7.67 0.98 14.32
C LEU A 109 7.91 1.95 15.49
N ASP A 110 7.91 1.47 16.73
CA ASP A 110 8.12 2.30 17.93
C ASP A 110 9.42 3.14 17.89
N ASN A 111 10.50 2.58 17.36
CA ASN A 111 11.75 3.32 17.18
C ASN A 111 11.61 4.52 16.24
N VAL A 112 10.79 4.39 15.19
CA VAL A 112 10.52 5.49 14.25
C VAL A 112 9.70 6.58 14.94
N LYS A 113 8.69 6.22 15.75
CA LYS A 113 7.90 7.17 16.55
C LYS A 113 8.80 7.98 17.47
N LYS A 114 9.68 7.30 18.24
CA LYS A 114 10.64 7.95 19.13
C LYS A 114 11.62 8.86 18.39
N ALA A 115 12.07 8.45 17.21
CA ALA A 115 12.98 9.26 16.39
C ALA A 115 12.29 10.52 15.83
N ILE A 116 11.00 10.42 15.49
CA ILE A 116 10.18 11.58 15.10
C ILE A 116 10.08 12.57 16.26
N ASP A 117 9.71 12.11 17.46
CA ASP A 117 9.55 13.00 18.61
C ASP A 117 10.87 13.71 18.95
N LYS A 118 11.99 12.99 18.99
CA LYS A 118 13.32 13.60 19.20
C LYS A 118 13.71 14.60 18.13
N PHE A 119 13.35 14.36 16.88
CA PHE A 119 13.61 15.29 15.79
C PHE A 119 12.78 16.57 15.93
N LEU A 120 11.52 16.45 16.33
CA LEU A 120 10.65 17.60 16.55
C LEU A 120 11.05 18.43 17.77
N GLU A 121 11.54 17.77 18.84
CA GLU A 121 12.05 18.46 20.03
C GLU A 121 13.33 19.26 19.74
N ASN A 122 14.22 18.74 18.89
CA ASN A 122 15.49 19.40 18.57
C ASN A 122 15.89 19.12 17.11
N PRO A 123 15.38 19.90 16.15
CA PRO A 123 15.65 19.71 14.73
C PRO A 123 17.09 20.09 14.38
N ASN A 124 17.99 19.11 14.37
CA ASN A 124 19.39 19.32 14.01
C ASN A 124 19.92 18.17 13.16
N GLY A 125 21.16 18.30 12.66
CA GLY A 125 21.76 17.29 11.79
C GLY A 125 21.82 15.88 12.41
N ARG A 126 22.00 15.77 13.73
CA ARG A 126 22.10 14.49 14.44
C ARG A 126 20.75 13.82 14.59
N THR A 127 19.72 14.54 15.02
CA THR A 127 18.36 13.99 15.15
C THR A 127 17.75 13.68 13.80
N LYS A 128 18.04 14.51 12.77
CA LYS A 128 17.71 14.24 11.37
C LYS A 128 18.35 12.96 10.84
N ALA A 129 19.64 12.74 11.13
CA ALA A 129 20.34 11.52 10.76
C ALA A 129 19.74 10.28 11.44
N ASN A 130 19.50 10.36 12.76
CA ASN A 130 18.86 9.28 13.51
C ASN A 130 17.48 8.91 12.95
N LEU A 131 16.64 9.91 12.64
CA LEU A 131 15.34 9.67 12.02
C LEU A 131 15.47 8.98 10.65
N ASN A 132 16.45 9.36 9.83
CA ASN A 132 16.70 8.67 8.57
C ASN A 132 17.12 7.21 8.79
N ASP A 133 17.96 6.93 9.76
CA ASP A 133 18.48 5.58 10.00
C ASP A 133 17.38 4.65 10.54
N GLU A 134 16.60 5.09 11.53
CA GLU A 134 15.44 4.33 12.02
C GLU A 134 14.41 4.10 10.91
N THR A 135 14.19 5.09 10.03
CA THR A 135 13.31 4.94 8.87
C THR A 135 13.84 3.90 7.89
N LYS A 136 15.15 3.89 7.59
CA LYS A 136 15.76 2.86 6.71
C LYS A 136 15.63 1.47 7.31
N PHE A 137 15.91 1.31 8.60
CA PHE A 137 15.74 0.02 9.29
C PHE A 137 14.28 -0.45 9.24
N ALA A 138 13.33 0.45 9.47
CA ALA A 138 11.92 0.16 9.31
C ALA A 138 11.55 -0.28 7.89
N MET A 139 12.10 0.35 6.84
CA MET A 139 11.88 -0.09 5.45
C MET A 139 12.37 -1.52 5.22
N VAL A 140 13.53 -1.89 5.78
CA VAL A 140 14.07 -3.26 5.68
C VAL A 140 13.13 -4.24 6.35
N LYS A 141 12.66 -3.94 7.57
CA LYS A 141 11.67 -4.77 8.29
C LYS A 141 10.35 -4.89 7.55
N ILE A 142 9.86 -3.79 6.95
CA ILE A 142 8.64 -3.82 6.14
C ILE A 142 8.85 -4.73 4.92
N ARG A 143 10.00 -4.62 4.24
CA ARG A 143 10.28 -5.40 3.02
C ARG A 143 10.44 -6.89 3.31
N PHE A 144 11.12 -7.23 4.39
CA PHE A 144 11.44 -8.59 4.83
C PHE A 144 10.88 -8.82 6.25
N PRO A 145 9.54 -8.89 6.39
CA PRO A 145 8.87 -9.03 7.68
C PRO A 145 9.09 -10.40 8.31
#